data_AF-A0A0R3RLR4-F1
#
_entry.id   AF-A0A0R3RLR4-F1
#
_cell.length_a   1.000
_cell.length_b   1.000
_cell.length_c   1.000
_cell.angle_alpha   90.00
_cell.angle_beta   90.00
_cell.angle_gamma   90.00
#
_symmetry.space_group_name_H-M   'P 1'
#
loop_
_entity.id
_entity.type
_entity.pdbx_description
1 polymer ?
#
loop_
_entity_poly.entity_id
_entity_poly.type
_entity_poly.pdbx_seq_one_letter_code
_entity_poly.pdbx_strand_id
1 'polypeptide(L)'
;MKEIQIISNPCGGDATMQFPPAIVYKNGKVEPSPNGDLDWRLSVPRGMQNKIFFRPATPPRRWVVFMFNSAVDQQSADRFIAAFVNRSRDHGIQMPNPSRSEEYDRTDINFLLEKIEFMRRNGVEYILFITRDRYDSLTEIKCGVVTQHIRSNTLFKSIGNRGAEMTLDNLIMKMNLKLGGITHALTSSAAFLNKNRLTNNIMDKEWLRCTRMFFGLYMSHAAPQSLYERQAQIPPNEPTVVAMTYSCGEPFAMQGEYWMQEPRLHIAKFLKEHVEKAVRLFRATSEEKRLPEHVFVFRSGVSEGEYTKIINEEGRQFREAFIAAADGRAECVRLTIVVMQAHSNYRIYPEYPRQGSASQQNVPPGTIIDVDVVHPTQTEFIFVAHKSVMGTARPIRATVLVDDEPRMSMDELEGVTNALCYAHGIVTSPISLPAHLYAAVDLAKRGRNNFKTEQNIADDNGSSSGSDGRGHFTNDGSVDYFPMMSAELANKLKYKFWA
;
A
#
# COMPACT_ATOMS: atom_id res chain seq x y z
N MET A 1 -35.18 -32.10 24.74
CA MET A 1 -34.68 -30.79 24.25
C MET A 1 -33.38 -30.49 24.97
N LYS A 2 -32.27 -30.23 24.25
CA LYS A 2 -31.07 -29.67 24.91
C LYS A 2 -31.36 -28.19 25.15
N GLU A 3 -31.25 -27.76 26.39
CA GLU A 3 -31.42 -26.36 26.78
C GLU A 3 -30.19 -25.57 26.27
N ILE A 4 -30.42 -24.53 25.47
CA ILE A 4 -29.35 -23.68 24.95
C ILE A 4 -29.15 -22.55 25.96
N GLN A 5 -27.97 -22.49 26.57
CA GLN A 5 -27.56 -21.38 27.43
C GLN A 5 -26.67 -20.42 26.64
N ILE A 6 -26.98 -19.13 26.71
CA ILE A 6 -26.20 -18.05 26.10
C ILE A 6 -25.53 -17.27 27.23
N ILE A 7 -24.21 -17.12 27.17
CA ILE A 7 -23.46 -16.31 28.13
C ILE A 7 -23.80 -14.82 27.94
N SER A 8 -23.96 -14.10 29.05
CA SER A 8 -24.32 -12.66 29.04
C SER A 8 -23.11 -11.72 28.98
N ASN A 9 -21.92 -12.24 29.24
CA ASN A 9 -20.67 -11.47 29.27
C ASN A 9 -19.84 -11.76 28.01
N PRO A 10 -19.03 -10.80 27.54
CA PRO A 10 -18.04 -11.06 26.49
C PRO A 10 -17.11 -12.21 26.87
N CYS A 11 -16.65 -12.97 25.88
CA CYS A 11 -15.62 -13.99 26.10
C CYS A 11 -14.32 -13.31 26.54
N GLY A 12 -13.73 -13.80 27.64
CA GLY A 12 -12.35 -13.50 28.01
C GLY A 12 -11.38 -14.41 27.25
N GLY A 13 -10.13 -13.99 27.13
CA GLY A 13 -9.06 -14.77 26.52
C GLY A 13 -7.71 -14.09 26.72
N ASP A 14 -6.65 -14.89 26.70
CA ASP A 14 -5.28 -14.38 26.76
C ASP A 14 -4.88 -13.80 25.40
N ALA A 15 -4.14 -12.70 25.44
CA ALA A 15 -3.59 -12.07 24.25
C ALA A 15 -2.08 -11.90 24.42
N THR A 16 -1.33 -12.17 23.36
CA THR A 16 0.08 -11.86 23.29
C THR A 16 0.28 -10.43 22.78
N MET A 17 1.35 -9.78 23.23
CA MET A 17 1.73 -8.45 22.75
C MET A 17 3.08 -8.52 22.06
N GLN A 18 3.03 -8.53 20.72
CA GLN A 18 4.21 -8.46 19.87
C GLN A 18 4.89 -7.10 20.03
N PHE A 19 6.17 -7.11 20.42
CA PHE A 19 6.91 -5.89 20.67
C PHE A 19 7.28 -5.18 19.35
N PRO A 20 7.27 -3.84 19.28
CA PRO A 20 7.61 -3.14 18.04
C PRO A 20 9.04 -3.41 17.56
N PRO A 21 9.26 -3.37 16.23
CA PRO A 21 10.61 -3.34 15.67
C PRO A 21 11.33 -2.03 15.99
N ALA A 22 12.65 -2.02 15.82
CA ALA A 22 13.39 -0.77 15.71
C ALA A 22 13.31 -0.25 14.27
N ILE A 23 13.19 1.07 14.11
CA ILE A 23 13.09 1.73 12.80
C ILE A 23 14.47 2.19 12.37
N VAL A 24 14.93 1.72 11.21
CA VAL A 24 16.27 1.97 10.70
C VAL A 24 16.24 3.07 9.63
N TYR A 25 17.08 4.08 9.83
CA TYR A 25 17.38 5.18 8.92
C TYR A 25 18.85 5.08 8.51
N LYS A 26 19.27 5.84 7.48
CA LYS A 26 20.66 5.76 7.00
C LYS A 26 21.69 6.21 8.05
N ASN A 27 21.31 7.16 8.91
CA ASN A 27 22.19 7.74 9.93
C ASN A 27 21.88 7.25 11.35
N GLY A 28 21.12 6.17 11.53
CA GLY A 28 20.84 5.61 12.85
C GLY A 28 19.55 4.83 12.91
N LYS A 29 19.14 4.44 14.12
CA LYS A 29 17.89 3.74 14.36
C LYS A 29 17.11 4.35 15.53
N VAL A 30 15.80 4.15 15.52
CA VAL A 30 14.89 4.54 16.59
C VAL A 30 14.43 3.28 17.29
N GLU A 31 14.75 3.16 18.58
CA GLU A 31 14.33 2.05 19.43
C GLU A 31 12.99 2.37 20.11
N PRO A 32 12.11 1.37 20.29
CA PRO A 32 10.96 1.51 21.17
C PRO A 32 11.40 1.67 22.62
N SER A 33 10.58 2.36 23.42
CA SER A 33 10.73 2.40 24.87
C SER A 33 10.54 1.00 25.49
N PRO A 34 10.97 0.78 26.74
CA PRO A 34 10.73 -0.49 27.44
C PRO A 34 9.25 -0.90 27.54
N ASN A 35 8.33 0.06 27.46
CA ASN A 35 6.88 -0.19 27.50
C ASN A 35 6.26 -0.45 26.12
N GLY A 36 7.06 -0.42 25.04
CA GLY A 36 6.59 -0.63 23.67
C GLY A 36 6.09 0.63 22.98
N ASP A 37 6.19 1.81 23.60
CA ASP A 37 5.92 3.07 22.90
C ASP A 37 7.04 3.36 21.90
N LEU A 38 6.68 3.65 20.65
CA LEU A 38 7.60 3.97 19.57
C LEU A 38 7.16 5.25 18.87
N ASP A 39 8.03 6.26 18.85
CA ASP A 39 7.83 7.51 18.11
C ASP A 39 9.00 7.73 17.16
N TRP A 40 8.74 7.52 15.88
CA TRP A 40 9.74 7.63 14.82
C TRP A 40 9.41 8.74 13.83
N ARG A 41 8.73 9.80 14.30
CA ARG A 41 8.51 11.00 13.51
C ARG A 41 9.84 11.57 12.99
N LEU A 42 9.79 12.09 11.77
CA LEU A 42 10.96 12.65 11.09
C LEU A 42 11.39 13.99 11.70
N SER A 43 10.44 14.78 12.20
CA SER A 43 10.72 15.96 13.00
C SER A 43 11.48 15.59 14.28
N VAL A 44 12.56 16.33 14.52
CA VAL A 44 13.40 16.17 15.71
C VAL A 44 13.47 17.50 16.46
N PRO A 45 13.69 17.48 17.79
CA PRO A 45 13.95 18.69 18.54
C PRO A 45 15.09 19.52 17.93
N ARG A 46 15.02 20.84 18.06
CA ARG A 46 16.09 21.74 17.55
C ARG A 46 17.45 21.32 18.08
N GLY A 47 18.43 21.26 17.19
CA GLY A 47 19.81 20.87 17.51
C GLY A 47 20.11 19.37 17.38
N MET A 48 19.09 18.52 17.17
CA MET A 48 19.29 17.14 16.78
C MET A 48 19.44 17.01 15.26
N GLN A 49 20.20 16.01 14.82
CA GLN A 49 20.33 15.70 13.39
C GLN A 49 19.01 15.15 12.85
N ASN A 50 18.61 15.64 11.68
CA ASN A 50 17.47 15.09 10.95
C ASN A 50 17.75 13.61 10.59
N LYS A 51 16.70 12.80 10.59
CA LYS A 51 16.78 11.40 10.17
C LYS A 51 16.94 11.32 8.66
N ILE A 52 17.97 10.68 8.14
CA ILE A 52 18.15 10.52 6.69
C ILE A 52 17.41 9.26 6.25
N PHE A 53 16.62 9.35 5.16
CA PHE A 53 15.91 8.18 4.64
C PHE A 53 16.86 6.99 4.44
N PHE A 54 16.38 5.78 4.74
CA PHE A 54 17.19 4.56 4.64
C PHE A 54 17.87 4.44 3.27
N ARG A 55 17.09 4.69 2.21
CA ARG A 55 17.60 4.94 0.86
C ARG A 55 16.95 6.20 0.29
N PRO A 56 17.60 7.37 0.33
CA PRO A 56 17.06 8.57 -0.31
C PRO A 56 16.98 8.34 -1.82
N ALA A 57 15.89 8.77 -2.44
CA ALA A 57 15.73 8.69 -3.89
C ALA A 57 16.75 9.56 -4.63
N THR A 58 17.11 9.13 -5.84
CA THR A 58 17.83 10.00 -6.77
C THR A 58 16.92 11.16 -7.15
N PRO A 59 17.35 12.43 -6.96
CA PRO A 59 16.52 13.58 -7.29
C PRO A 59 16.24 13.62 -8.80
N PRO A 60 15.05 14.10 -9.22
CA PRO A 60 14.74 14.26 -10.62
C PRO A 60 15.67 15.29 -11.24
N ARG A 61 16.19 15.02 -12.45
CA ARG A 61 17.08 15.94 -13.17
C ARG A 61 16.39 17.27 -13.46
N ARG A 62 15.11 17.20 -13.83
CA ARG A 62 14.22 18.34 -14.02
C ARG A 62 12.86 18.02 -13.44
N TRP A 63 12.29 19.00 -12.77
CA TRP A 63 10.93 18.93 -12.26
C TRP A 63 10.27 20.30 -12.36
N VAL A 64 8.94 20.31 -12.41
CA VAL A 64 8.16 21.55 -12.58
C VAL A 64 6.98 21.58 -11.61
N VAL A 65 6.47 22.78 -11.36
CA VAL A 65 5.29 23.02 -10.54
C VAL A 65 4.19 23.60 -11.42
N PHE A 66 3.02 22.96 -11.40
CA PHE A 66 1.82 23.44 -12.09
C PHE A 66 0.80 23.90 -11.07
N MET A 67 0.35 25.15 -11.20
CA MET A 67 -0.64 25.78 -10.34
C MET A 67 -1.90 26.04 -11.17
N PHE A 68 -3.08 25.76 -10.61
CA PHE A 68 -4.34 25.93 -11.34
C PHE A 68 -5.30 26.89 -10.67
N ASN A 69 -6.02 27.66 -11.49
CA ASN A 69 -7.17 28.48 -11.08
C ASN A 69 -6.84 29.39 -9.89
N SER A 70 -5.66 30.00 -9.89
CA SER A 70 -5.11 30.79 -8.78
C SER A 70 -5.30 30.12 -7.41
N ALA A 71 -5.02 28.81 -7.36
CA ALA A 71 -5.12 28.01 -6.15
C ALA A 71 -4.36 28.64 -4.97
N VAL A 72 -3.21 29.25 -5.25
CA VAL A 72 -2.34 29.92 -4.30
C VAL A 72 -1.71 31.14 -4.97
N ASP A 73 -1.36 32.16 -4.19
CA ASP A 73 -0.57 33.28 -4.68
C ASP A 73 0.91 32.89 -4.87
N GLN A 74 1.62 33.64 -5.72
CA GLN A 74 3.02 33.36 -6.06
C GLN A 74 3.95 33.37 -4.84
N GLN A 75 3.73 34.28 -3.88
CA GLN A 75 4.57 34.39 -2.69
C GLN A 75 4.44 33.14 -1.80
N SER A 76 3.21 32.66 -1.59
CA SER A 76 2.93 31.43 -0.87
C SER A 76 3.51 30.21 -1.59
N ALA A 77 3.39 30.16 -2.92
CA ALA A 77 3.97 29.09 -3.74
C ALA A 77 5.49 29.03 -3.60
N ASP A 78 6.18 30.16 -3.73
CA ASP A 78 7.64 30.23 -3.63
C ASP A 78 8.14 29.82 -2.24
N ARG A 79 7.47 30.30 -1.18
CA ARG A 79 7.77 29.88 0.21
C ARG A 79 7.61 28.38 0.38
N PHE A 80 6.55 27.81 -0.18
CA PHE A 80 6.30 26.38 -0.10
C PHE A 80 7.34 25.57 -0.88
N ILE A 81 7.67 25.98 -2.10
CA ILE A 81 8.69 25.32 -2.92
C ILE A 81 10.03 25.31 -2.20
N ALA A 82 10.44 26.45 -1.64
CA ALA A 82 11.67 26.55 -0.85
C ALA A 82 11.63 25.60 0.36
N ALA A 83 10.52 25.56 1.10
CA ALA A 83 10.35 24.68 2.25
C ALA A 83 10.39 23.19 1.85
N PHE A 84 9.73 22.82 0.75
CA PHE A 84 9.69 21.46 0.23
C PHE A 84 11.08 20.98 -0.23
N VAL A 85 11.81 21.82 -0.96
CA VAL A 85 13.17 21.53 -1.41
C VAL A 85 14.13 21.40 -0.22
N ASN A 86 14.10 22.33 0.72
CA ASN A 86 14.95 22.28 1.91
C ASN A 86 14.65 21.06 2.77
N ARG A 87 13.36 20.75 2.98
CA ARG A 87 12.96 19.57 3.74
C ARG A 87 13.38 18.27 3.04
N SER A 88 13.37 18.23 1.72
CA SER A 88 13.90 17.08 0.97
C SER A 88 15.40 16.87 1.24
N ARG A 89 16.18 17.96 1.28
CA ARG A 89 17.62 17.92 1.59
C ARG A 89 17.90 17.48 3.02
N ASP A 90 17.08 17.93 3.98
CA ASP A 90 17.16 17.50 5.39
C ASP A 90 17.07 15.98 5.56
N HIS A 91 16.37 15.30 4.65
CA HIS A 91 16.16 13.85 4.66
C HIS A 91 16.99 13.10 3.60
N GLY A 92 18.00 13.77 3.03
CA GLY A 92 19.03 13.17 2.17
C GLY A 92 18.73 13.18 0.67
N ILE A 93 17.60 13.74 0.24
CA ILE A 93 17.29 13.91 -1.19
C ILE A 93 17.85 15.26 -1.62
N GLN A 94 18.88 15.25 -2.47
CA GLN A 94 19.52 16.47 -3.01
C GLN A 94 18.64 17.14 -4.09
N MET A 95 17.45 17.57 -3.69
CA MET A 95 16.43 18.12 -4.58
C MET A 95 16.90 19.47 -5.16
N PRO A 96 16.93 19.64 -6.49
CA PRO A 96 17.17 20.95 -7.09
C PRO A 96 15.93 21.84 -6.97
N ASN A 97 16.08 23.14 -7.22
CA ASN A 97 14.91 24.01 -7.43
C ASN A 97 14.14 23.58 -8.69
N PRO A 98 12.82 23.82 -8.76
CA PRO A 98 12.07 23.46 -9.96
C PRO A 98 12.58 24.25 -11.15
N SER A 99 12.59 23.61 -12.32
CA SER A 99 13.02 24.26 -13.56
C SER A 99 12.05 25.37 -13.97
N ARG A 100 10.75 25.19 -13.66
CA ARG A 100 9.67 26.16 -13.91
C ARG A 100 8.54 25.98 -12.91
N SER A 101 7.86 27.09 -12.65
CA SER A 101 6.53 27.14 -12.03
C SER A 101 5.59 27.82 -13.02
N GLU A 102 4.53 27.15 -13.44
CA GLU A 102 3.56 27.66 -14.43
C GLU A 102 2.15 27.68 -13.82
N GLU A 103 1.42 28.77 -14.04
CA GLU A 103 0.01 28.91 -13.66
C GLU A 103 -0.88 28.72 -14.90
N TYR A 104 -1.98 28.00 -14.73
CA TYR A 104 -2.97 27.79 -15.77
C TYR A 104 -4.39 27.97 -15.24
N ASP A 105 -5.23 28.66 -16.02
CA ASP A 105 -6.68 28.70 -15.80
C ASP A 105 -7.41 27.53 -16.46
N ARG A 106 -6.71 26.82 -17.36
CA ARG A 106 -7.25 25.74 -18.16
C ARG A 106 -6.90 24.38 -17.54
N THR A 107 -7.92 23.58 -17.23
CA THR A 107 -7.79 22.30 -16.51
C THR A 107 -8.38 21.09 -17.26
N ASP A 108 -8.74 21.22 -18.53
CA ASP A 108 -9.19 20.06 -19.30
C ASP A 108 -8.06 19.05 -19.49
N ILE A 109 -8.43 17.79 -19.51
CA ILE A 109 -7.47 16.70 -19.55
C ILE A 109 -6.62 16.74 -20.83
N ASN A 110 -7.18 17.13 -21.97
CA ASN A 110 -6.46 17.15 -23.24
C ASN A 110 -5.31 18.14 -23.20
N PHE A 111 -5.56 19.36 -22.72
CA PHE A 111 -4.53 20.36 -22.47
C PHE A 111 -3.44 19.82 -21.51
N LEU A 112 -3.84 19.19 -20.40
CA LEU A 112 -2.89 18.65 -19.43
C LEU A 112 -2.01 17.55 -20.03
N LEU A 113 -2.59 16.64 -20.80
CA LEU A 113 -1.86 15.55 -21.45
C LEU A 113 -0.84 16.10 -22.45
N GLU A 114 -1.24 17.01 -23.32
CA GLU A 114 -0.34 17.66 -24.28
C GLU A 114 0.82 18.36 -23.56
N LYS A 115 0.50 19.10 -22.49
CA LYS A 115 1.49 19.86 -21.73
C LYS A 115 2.47 18.96 -20.99
N ILE A 116 1.99 17.87 -20.37
CA ILE A 116 2.86 16.93 -19.65
C ILE A 116 3.70 16.12 -20.64
N GLU A 117 3.16 15.75 -21.80
CA GLU A 117 3.94 15.15 -22.87
C GLU A 117 5.06 16.07 -23.35
N PHE A 118 4.76 17.35 -23.55
CA PHE A 118 5.77 18.35 -23.87
C PHE A 118 6.85 18.43 -22.79
N MET A 119 6.47 18.47 -21.51
CA MET A 119 7.42 18.48 -20.39
C MET A 119 8.30 17.24 -20.38
N ARG A 120 7.71 16.05 -20.58
CA ARG A 120 8.44 14.78 -20.65
C ARG A 120 9.46 14.77 -21.79
N ARG A 121 9.07 15.22 -22.99
CA ARG A 121 9.98 15.31 -24.16
C ARG A 121 11.17 16.24 -23.87
N ASN A 122 11.00 17.21 -22.96
CA ASN A 122 12.04 18.11 -22.47
C ASN A 122 12.80 17.57 -21.22
N GLY A 123 12.62 16.29 -20.87
CA GLY A 123 13.37 15.63 -19.80
C GLY A 123 12.86 15.91 -18.39
N VAL A 124 11.61 16.38 -18.22
CA VAL A 124 10.97 16.47 -16.91
C VAL A 124 10.61 15.09 -16.39
N GLU A 125 11.02 14.79 -15.16
CA GLU A 125 10.87 13.48 -14.52
C GLU A 125 9.83 13.51 -13.37
N TYR A 126 9.52 14.70 -12.85
CA TYR A 126 8.58 14.90 -11.75
C TYR A 126 7.75 16.19 -11.92
N ILE A 127 6.45 16.12 -11.64
CA ILE A 127 5.53 17.26 -11.70
C ILE A 127 4.76 17.38 -10.39
N LEU A 128 4.79 18.56 -9.78
CA LEU A 128 4.00 18.88 -8.60
C LEU A 128 2.79 19.73 -9.00
N PHE A 129 1.59 19.20 -8.79
CA PHE A 129 0.34 19.90 -9.07
C PHE A 129 -0.22 20.56 -7.81
N ILE A 130 -0.63 21.82 -7.92
CA ILE A 130 -1.25 22.60 -6.86
C ILE A 130 -2.65 23.05 -7.30
N THR A 131 -3.68 22.60 -6.60
CA THR A 131 -5.08 22.96 -6.89
C THR A 131 -5.84 23.32 -5.62
N ARG A 132 -7.06 23.84 -5.76
CA ARG A 132 -8.00 23.99 -4.64
C ARG A 132 -8.67 22.64 -4.32
N ASP A 133 -9.22 21.99 -5.34
CA ASP A 133 -9.99 20.75 -5.23
C ASP A 133 -9.21 19.52 -5.65
N ARG A 134 -9.68 18.33 -5.25
CA ARG A 134 -9.08 17.07 -5.71
C ARG A 134 -9.24 16.97 -7.22
N TYR A 135 -8.15 16.70 -7.93
CA TYR A 135 -8.16 16.44 -9.37
C TYR A 135 -7.60 15.04 -9.61
N ASP A 136 -8.49 14.08 -9.95
CA ASP A 136 -8.11 12.70 -10.22
C ASP A 136 -7.65 12.58 -11.68
N SER A 137 -6.33 12.67 -11.89
CA SER A 137 -5.76 12.74 -13.23
C SER A 137 -5.10 11.43 -13.67
N LEU A 138 -5.39 11.00 -14.91
CA LEU A 138 -4.78 9.87 -15.61
C LEU A 138 -3.32 10.11 -16.08
N THR A 139 -2.75 11.23 -15.65
CA THR A 139 -1.54 11.81 -16.24
C THR A 139 -0.32 10.91 -16.15
N GLU A 140 -0.13 10.20 -15.03
CA GLU A 140 1.00 9.26 -14.88
C GLU A 140 0.93 8.08 -15.87
N ILE A 141 -0.28 7.59 -16.16
CA ILE A 141 -0.49 6.43 -17.05
C ILE A 141 -0.32 6.83 -18.51
N LYS A 142 -0.91 7.98 -18.88
CA LYS A 142 -0.85 8.46 -20.26
C LYS A 142 0.53 9.00 -20.60
N CYS A 143 1.11 9.80 -19.71
CA CYS A 143 2.35 10.50 -20.01
C CYS A 143 3.60 9.82 -19.48
N GLY A 144 3.53 8.96 -18.46
CA GLY A 144 4.72 8.29 -17.92
C GLY A 144 5.68 9.22 -17.18
N VAL A 145 5.15 10.26 -16.52
CA VAL A 145 5.91 11.17 -15.64
C VAL A 145 5.41 11.00 -14.21
N VAL A 146 6.30 11.03 -13.22
CA VAL A 146 5.90 10.94 -11.82
C VAL A 146 5.20 12.24 -11.43
N THR A 147 4.05 12.12 -10.74
CA THR A 147 3.29 13.29 -10.31
C THR A 147 3.02 13.25 -8.82
N GLN A 148 2.85 14.43 -8.23
CA GLN A 148 2.35 14.56 -6.88
C GLN A 148 1.34 15.68 -6.83
N HIS A 149 0.17 15.40 -6.28
CA HIS A 149 -0.89 16.37 -6.16
C HIS A 149 -0.97 16.90 -4.74
N ILE A 150 -1.04 18.22 -4.59
CA ILE A 150 -1.27 18.90 -3.32
C ILE A 150 -2.43 19.88 -3.43
N ARG A 151 -3.24 19.94 -2.37
CA ARG A 151 -4.28 20.96 -2.22
C ARG A 151 -3.70 22.24 -1.62
N SER A 152 -4.32 23.36 -1.92
CA SER A 152 -3.98 24.69 -1.39
C SER A 152 -3.93 24.65 0.15
N ASN A 153 -4.90 24.01 0.80
CA ASN A 153 -4.91 23.84 2.25
C ASN A 153 -3.72 23.05 2.79
N THR A 154 -3.21 22.07 2.04
CA THR A 154 -2.00 21.32 2.42
C THR A 154 -0.77 22.19 2.25
N LEU A 155 -0.70 22.99 1.18
CA LEU A 155 0.37 23.96 0.97
C LEU A 155 0.44 24.97 2.12
N PHE A 156 -0.69 25.61 2.45
CA PHE A 156 -0.72 26.60 3.54
C PHE A 156 -0.35 26.00 4.90
N LYS A 157 -0.70 24.73 5.16
CA LYS A 157 -0.23 24.01 6.36
C LYS A 157 1.28 23.81 6.35
N SER A 158 1.87 23.47 5.21
CA SER A 158 3.31 23.26 5.03
C SER A 158 4.17 24.52 5.22
N ILE A 159 3.58 25.72 5.11
CA ILE A 159 4.27 27.01 5.36
C ILE A 159 3.75 27.75 6.59
N GLY A 160 2.83 27.12 7.34
CA GLY A 160 2.22 27.69 8.53
C GLY A 160 3.10 27.53 9.77
N ASN A 161 2.68 28.15 10.88
CA ASN A 161 3.45 28.14 12.13
C ASN A 161 3.34 26.83 12.92
N ARG A 162 2.34 25.99 12.63
CA ARG A 162 2.06 24.75 13.36
C ARG A 162 1.88 23.58 12.42
N GLY A 163 2.67 22.53 12.61
CA GLY A 163 2.55 21.29 11.85
C GLY A 163 3.10 21.35 10.42
N ALA A 164 3.83 22.42 10.06
CA ALA A 164 4.47 22.57 8.76
C ALA A 164 5.45 21.43 8.46
N GLU A 165 6.40 21.17 9.36
CA GLU A 165 7.39 20.09 9.22
C GLU A 165 6.71 18.74 9.04
N MET A 166 5.74 18.38 9.88
CA MET A 166 5.01 17.12 9.77
C MET A 166 4.25 16.99 8.44
N THR A 167 3.71 18.11 7.92
CA THR A 167 3.02 18.11 6.63
C THR A 167 4.01 17.90 5.49
N LEU A 168 5.14 18.61 5.52
CA LEU A 168 6.22 18.47 4.55
C LEU A 168 6.81 17.05 4.58
N ASP A 169 7.05 16.49 5.76
CA ASP A 169 7.52 15.11 5.98
C ASP A 169 6.64 14.10 5.26
N ASN A 170 5.32 14.21 5.44
CA ASN A 170 4.36 13.34 4.76
C ASN A 170 4.41 13.51 3.23
N LEU A 171 4.68 14.72 2.73
CA LEU A 171 4.81 14.95 1.28
C LEU A 171 6.11 14.35 0.73
N ILE A 172 7.25 14.57 1.38
CA ILE A 172 8.55 14.10 0.91
C ILE A 172 8.73 12.59 1.08
N MET A 173 8.08 11.96 2.07
CA MET A 173 8.05 10.50 2.17
C MET A 173 7.37 9.88 0.95
N LYS A 174 6.24 10.44 0.49
CA LYS A 174 5.58 10.01 -0.74
C LYS A 174 6.45 10.23 -1.98
N MET A 175 7.08 11.41 -2.09
CA MET A 175 7.98 11.71 -3.19
C MET A 175 9.15 10.72 -3.23
N ASN A 176 9.78 10.45 -2.08
CA ASN A 176 10.90 9.53 -1.95
C ASN A 176 10.57 8.16 -2.55
N LEU A 177 9.44 7.57 -2.14
CA LEU A 177 9.03 6.26 -2.64
C LEU A 177 8.64 6.27 -4.12
N LYS A 178 7.94 7.33 -4.59
CA LYS A 178 7.60 7.51 -6.01
C LYS A 178 8.83 7.61 -6.93
N LEU A 179 9.95 8.09 -6.40
CA LEU A 179 11.24 8.19 -7.09
C LEU A 179 12.19 7.00 -6.81
N GLY A 180 11.68 5.92 -6.19
CA GLY A 180 12.42 4.66 -5.97
C GLY A 180 13.27 4.61 -4.70
N GLY A 181 13.15 5.59 -3.80
CA GLY A 181 13.75 5.55 -2.48
C GLY A 181 13.04 4.59 -1.52
N ILE A 182 13.63 4.41 -0.33
CA ILE A 182 13.06 3.71 0.82
C ILE A 182 13.15 4.66 2.01
N THR A 183 12.02 4.96 2.64
CA THR A 183 11.96 5.89 3.77
C THR A 183 12.69 5.34 5.00
N HIS A 184 12.34 4.12 5.42
CA HIS A 184 12.93 3.45 6.57
C HIS A 184 12.89 1.93 6.38
N ALA A 185 13.80 1.23 7.05
CA ALA A 185 13.82 -0.22 7.17
C ALA A 185 13.46 -0.65 8.61
N LEU A 186 13.34 -1.95 8.84
CA LEU A 186 13.01 -2.52 10.14
C LEU A 186 14.11 -3.48 10.59
N THR A 187 14.27 -3.60 11.90
CA THR A 187 15.19 -4.57 12.51
C THR A 187 14.71 -4.97 13.91
N SER A 188 15.23 -6.05 14.49
CA SER A 188 14.89 -6.45 15.85
C SER A 188 15.29 -5.34 16.85
N SER A 189 14.32 -4.87 17.65
CA SER A 189 14.61 -3.91 18.71
C SER A 189 15.34 -4.56 19.88
N ALA A 190 16.16 -3.78 20.59
CA ALA A 190 16.87 -4.29 21.77
C ALA A 190 15.88 -4.79 22.84
N ALA A 191 14.75 -4.08 22.99
CA ALA A 191 13.69 -4.46 23.92
C ALA A 191 12.99 -5.76 23.49
N PHE A 192 12.72 -5.97 22.19
CA PHE A 192 12.18 -7.23 21.67
C PHE A 192 13.14 -8.39 21.95
N LEU A 193 14.43 -8.22 21.66
CA LEU A 193 15.44 -9.26 21.88
C LEU A 193 15.54 -9.63 23.37
N ASN A 194 15.61 -8.63 24.24
CA ASN A 194 15.68 -8.85 25.69
C ASN A 194 14.43 -9.53 26.25
N LYS A 195 13.24 -9.08 25.83
CA LYS A 195 11.96 -9.64 26.30
C LYS A 195 11.81 -11.11 25.90
N ASN A 196 12.27 -11.47 24.70
CA ASN A 196 12.20 -12.83 24.17
C ASN A 196 13.46 -13.67 24.45
N ARG A 197 14.44 -13.12 25.18
CA ARG A 197 15.73 -13.78 25.50
C ARG A 197 16.49 -14.25 24.25
N LEU A 198 16.42 -13.46 23.18
CA LEU A 198 17.07 -13.73 21.91
C LEU A 198 18.38 -12.97 21.83
N THR A 199 19.44 -13.63 21.36
CA THR A 199 20.76 -13.02 21.14
C THR A 199 20.97 -12.60 19.68
N ASN A 200 20.19 -13.16 18.76
CA ASN A 200 20.29 -12.92 17.33
C ASN A 200 19.15 -12.03 16.83
N ASN A 201 19.48 -11.21 15.85
CA ASN A 201 18.50 -10.43 15.10
C ASN A 201 17.68 -11.32 14.17
N ILE A 202 16.61 -11.91 14.71
CA ILE A 202 15.73 -12.81 13.97
C ILE A 202 14.96 -12.06 12.88
N MET A 203 14.76 -10.75 13.03
CA MET A 203 14.03 -9.98 12.03
C MET A 203 14.80 -9.93 10.72
N ASP A 204 16.09 -9.59 10.77
CA ASP A 204 16.90 -9.47 9.56
C ASP A 204 17.29 -10.85 8.98
N LYS A 205 17.49 -11.85 9.85
CA LYS A 205 18.02 -13.17 9.45
C LYS A 205 16.94 -14.18 9.05
N GLU A 206 15.74 -14.08 9.64
CA GLU A 206 14.69 -15.09 9.46
C GLU A 206 13.43 -14.46 8.89
N TRP A 207 12.84 -13.48 9.59
CA TRP A 207 11.50 -12.96 9.29
C TRP A 207 11.46 -12.09 8.04
N LEU A 208 12.38 -11.15 7.91
CA LEU A 208 12.51 -10.14 6.84
C LEU A 208 13.85 -10.30 6.10
N ARG A 209 14.35 -11.53 5.96
CA ARG A 209 15.57 -11.79 5.19
C ARG A 209 15.41 -11.42 3.71
N CYS A 210 16.49 -10.99 3.06
CA CYS A 210 16.48 -10.59 1.66
C CYS A 210 16.16 -11.72 0.67
N THR A 211 16.14 -12.99 1.09
CA THR A 211 15.68 -14.11 0.25
C THR A 211 14.17 -14.36 0.32
N ARG A 212 13.44 -13.59 1.15
CA ARG A 212 11.99 -13.64 1.24
C ARG A 212 11.35 -12.51 0.43
N MET A 213 10.38 -12.87 -0.39
CA MET A 213 9.59 -11.93 -1.18
C MET A 213 8.17 -11.83 -0.63
N PHE A 214 7.73 -10.61 -0.36
CA PHE A 214 6.41 -10.33 0.21
C PHE A 214 5.48 -9.80 -0.86
N PHE A 215 4.23 -10.24 -0.84
CA PHE A 215 3.18 -9.78 -1.73
C PHE A 215 1.98 -9.23 -0.96
N GLY A 216 1.34 -8.22 -1.51
CA GLY A 216 -0.01 -7.81 -1.15
C GLY A 216 -0.94 -7.97 -2.33
N LEU A 217 -2.04 -8.71 -2.19
CA LEU A 217 -3.05 -8.93 -3.23
C LEU A 217 -4.43 -8.50 -2.72
N TYR A 218 -5.00 -7.47 -3.37
CA TYR A 218 -6.28 -6.89 -2.99
C TYR A 218 -7.20 -6.75 -4.21
N MET A 219 -8.50 -6.95 -4.00
CA MET A 219 -9.52 -6.74 -5.03
C MET A 219 -10.50 -5.66 -4.62
N SER A 220 -10.71 -4.70 -5.52
CA SER A 220 -11.79 -3.72 -5.40
C SER A 220 -12.91 -4.10 -6.33
N HIS A 221 -14.07 -4.45 -5.79
CA HIS A 221 -15.28 -4.77 -6.56
C HIS A 221 -16.14 -3.53 -6.84
N ALA A 222 -17.07 -3.63 -7.78
CA ALA A 222 -18.11 -2.64 -7.98
C ALA A 222 -18.94 -2.43 -6.71
N ALA A 223 -19.58 -1.27 -6.57
CA ALA A 223 -20.56 -1.06 -5.52
C ALA A 223 -21.71 -2.10 -5.64
N PRO A 224 -22.42 -2.39 -4.54
CA PRO A 224 -23.65 -3.16 -4.61
C PRO A 224 -24.62 -2.51 -5.60
N GLN A 225 -25.25 -3.33 -6.44
CA GLN A 225 -26.28 -2.82 -7.35
C GLN A 225 -27.50 -2.37 -6.54
N SER A 226 -28.09 -1.27 -6.99
CA SER A 226 -29.38 -0.79 -6.49
C SER A 226 -30.45 -1.88 -6.62
N LEU A 227 -31.52 -1.75 -5.83
CA LEU A 227 -32.67 -2.66 -5.95
C LEU A 227 -33.28 -2.59 -7.36
N TYR A 228 -33.32 -1.39 -7.94
CA TYR A 228 -33.80 -1.17 -9.31
C TYR A 228 -32.97 -1.94 -10.34
N GLU A 229 -31.64 -1.80 -10.34
CA GLU A 229 -30.77 -2.50 -11.30
C GLU A 229 -30.91 -4.02 -11.20
N ARG A 230 -31.03 -4.55 -9.98
CA ARG A 230 -31.26 -5.98 -9.76
C ARG A 230 -32.60 -6.45 -10.30
N GLN A 231 -33.66 -5.68 -10.07
CA GLN A 231 -35.00 -6.00 -10.58
C GLN A 231 -35.09 -5.88 -12.10
N ALA A 232 -34.40 -4.90 -12.69
CA ALA A 232 -34.30 -4.70 -14.13
C ALA A 232 -33.28 -5.62 -14.81
N GLN A 233 -32.63 -6.54 -14.07
CA GLN A 233 -31.59 -7.45 -14.57
C GLN A 233 -30.45 -6.75 -15.32
N ILE A 234 -30.14 -5.51 -14.94
CA ILE A 234 -29.02 -4.76 -15.50
C ILE A 234 -27.74 -5.44 -15.01
N PRO A 235 -26.84 -5.91 -15.89
CA PRO A 235 -25.60 -6.53 -15.46
C PRO A 235 -24.66 -5.47 -14.83
N PRO A 236 -23.83 -5.86 -13.85
CA PRO A 236 -22.80 -4.95 -13.33
C PRO A 236 -21.81 -4.62 -14.45
N ASN A 237 -21.52 -3.33 -14.63
CA ASN A 237 -20.64 -2.83 -15.70
C ASN A 237 -19.24 -2.44 -15.20
N GLU A 238 -19.10 -2.06 -13.91
CA GLU A 238 -17.80 -1.69 -13.35
C GLU A 238 -16.90 -2.93 -13.15
N PRO A 239 -15.67 -2.92 -13.68
CA PRO A 239 -14.73 -4.02 -13.51
C PRO A 239 -14.30 -4.20 -12.05
N THR A 240 -13.93 -5.42 -11.72
CA THR A 240 -13.12 -5.65 -10.52
C THR A 240 -11.69 -5.21 -10.81
N VAL A 241 -11.12 -4.40 -9.93
CA VAL A 241 -9.71 -4.01 -10.00
C VAL A 241 -8.92 -4.97 -9.12
N VAL A 242 -8.02 -5.74 -9.71
CA VAL A 242 -7.06 -6.55 -8.96
C VAL A 242 -5.78 -5.74 -8.83
N ALA A 243 -5.27 -5.60 -7.61
CA ALA A 243 -4.03 -4.92 -7.34
C ALA A 243 -3.06 -5.86 -6.63
N MET A 244 -1.85 -5.94 -7.17
CA MET A 244 -0.77 -6.75 -6.65
C MET A 244 0.45 -5.88 -6.39
N THR A 245 1.01 -6.03 -5.20
CA THR A 245 2.23 -5.36 -4.77
C THR A 245 3.23 -6.40 -4.35
N TYR A 246 4.50 -6.07 -4.45
CA TYR A 246 5.56 -7.01 -4.14
C TYR A 246 6.86 -6.31 -3.79
N SER A 247 7.62 -6.93 -2.89
CA SER A 247 9.01 -6.55 -2.62
C SER A 247 9.93 -6.93 -3.79
N CYS A 248 10.99 -6.16 -4.03
CA CYS A 248 11.92 -6.32 -5.15
C CYS A 248 13.36 -6.40 -4.62
N GLY A 249 13.95 -7.60 -4.61
CA GLY A 249 15.34 -7.85 -4.20
C GLY A 249 15.61 -7.72 -2.70
N GLU A 250 14.83 -6.91 -1.99
CA GLU A 250 14.84 -6.71 -0.54
C GLU A 250 13.42 -6.44 -0.03
N PRO A 251 13.10 -6.69 1.26
CA PRO A 251 11.74 -6.63 1.81
C PRO A 251 11.02 -5.29 1.65
N PHE A 252 11.77 -4.18 1.76
CA PHE A 252 11.23 -2.83 1.86
C PHE A 252 11.16 -2.09 0.51
N ALA A 253 11.85 -2.59 -0.52
CA ALA A 253 11.76 -2.04 -1.87
C ALA A 253 10.50 -2.58 -2.54
N MET A 254 9.43 -1.79 -2.61
CA MET A 254 8.14 -2.25 -3.12
C MET A 254 7.81 -1.68 -4.50
N GLN A 255 7.23 -2.52 -5.34
CA GLN A 255 6.54 -2.13 -6.56
C GLN A 255 5.17 -2.79 -6.61
N GLY A 256 4.40 -2.51 -7.66
CA GLY A 256 3.14 -3.18 -7.89
C GLY A 256 2.47 -2.77 -9.19
N GLU A 257 1.41 -3.48 -9.50
CA GLU A 257 0.59 -3.30 -10.69
C GLU A 257 -0.85 -3.65 -10.39
N TYR A 258 -1.76 -3.10 -11.19
CA TYR A 258 -3.16 -3.49 -11.16
C TYR A 258 -3.63 -3.81 -12.57
N TRP A 259 -4.70 -4.57 -12.64
CA TRP A 259 -5.41 -4.89 -13.87
C TRP A 259 -6.90 -4.99 -13.59
N MET A 260 -7.67 -5.03 -14.67
CA MET A 260 -9.12 -5.12 -14.66
C MET A 260 -9.53 -6.55 -15.00
N GLN A 261 -10.58 -7.01 -14.34
CA GLN A 261 -11.24 -8.28 -14.65
C GLN A 261 -12.74 -8.14 -14.51
N GLU A 262 -13.44 -9.24 -14.79
CA GLU A 262 -14.90 -9.29 -14.73
C GLU A 262 -15.45 -8.75 -13.39
N PRO A 263 -16.58 -8.03 -13.43
CA PRO A 263 -17.27 -7.56 -12.24
C PRO A 263 -17.54 -8.70 -11.25
N ARG A 264 -17.20 -8.47 -9.98
CA ARG A 264 -17.43 -9.41 -8.86
C ARG A 264 -16.77 -10.78 -9.00
N LEU A 265 -15.77 -10.92 -9.86
CA LEU A 265 -14.91 -12.10 -9.83
C LEU A 265 -13.93 -11.99 -8.66
N HIS A 266 -13.95 -12.98 -7.77
CA HIS A 266 -13.16 -13.00 -6.54
C HIS A 266 -11.82 -13.75 -6.65
N ILE A 267 -11.56 -14.39 -7.80
CA ILE A 267 -10.29 -15.04 -8.13
C ILE A 267 -9.52 -14.16 -9.11
N ALA A 268 -8.22 -14.00 -8.88
CA ALA A 268 -7.38 -13.18 -9.72
C ALA A 268 -7.12 -13.90 -11.07
N LYS A 269 -7.63 -13.33 -12.16
CA LYS A 269 -7.23 -13.74 -13.52
C LYS A 269 -5.85 -13.21 -13.85
N PHE A 270 -5.15 -13.93 -14.75
CA PHE A 270 -3.80 -13.58 -15.22
C PHE A 270 -2.75 -13.46 -14.09
N LEU A 271 -3.03 -14.08 -12.94
CA LEU A 271 -2.18 -13.95 -11.76
C LEU A 271 -0.80 -14.55 -12.03
N LYS A 272 -0.75 -15.69 -12.73
CA LYS A 272 0.51 -16.35 -13.10
C LYS A 272 1.46 -15.38 -13.83
N GLU A 273 0.99 -14.70 -14.86
CA GLU A 273 1.80 -13.80 -15.68
C GLU A 273 2.34 -12.62 -14.87
N HIS A 274 1.50 -12.03 -14.02
CA HIS A 274 1.91 -10.95 -13.13
C HIS A 274 2.92 -11.42 -12.07
N VAL A 275 2.70 -12.59 -11.46
CA VAL A 275 3.62 -13.17 -10.48
C VAL A 275 4.95 -13.52 -11.11
N GLU A 276 4.97 -14.10 -12.32
CA GLU A 276 6.20 -14.46 -13.02
C GLU A 276 7.07 -13.22 -13.23
N LYS A 277 6.46 -12.14 -13.72
CA LYS A 277 7.14 -10.85 -13.92
C LYS A 277 7.68 -10.28 -12.62
N ALA A 278 6.90 -10.33 -11.53
CA ALA A 278 7.33 -9.87 -10.22
C ALA A 278 8.54 -10.68 -9.70
N VAL A 279 8.49 -12.00 -9.81
CA VAL A 279 9.56 -12.90 -9.36
C VAL A 279 10.83 -12.74 -10.20
N ARG A 280 10.70 -12.57 -11.52
CA ARG A 280 11.83 -12.22 -12.40
C ARG A 280 12.44 -10.87 -12.03
N LEU A 281 11.62 -9.88 -11.69
CA LEU A 281 12.12 -8.58 -11.22
C LEU A 281 12.83 -8.70 -9.87
N PHE A 282 12.30 -9.49 -8.93
CA PHE A 282 12.97 -9.79 -7.67
C PHE A 282 14.36 -10.38 -7.93
N ARG A 283 14.44 -11.39 -8.81
CA ARG A 283 15.72 -11.97 -9.22
C ARG A 283 16.66 -10.92 -9.79
N ALA A 284 16.20 -10.11 -10.74
CA ALA A 284 17.01 -9.07 -11.36
C ALA A 284 17.50 -7.99 -10.37
N THR A 285 16.75 -7.72 -9.30
CA THR A 285 17.05 -6.66 -8.33
C THR A 285 17.73 -7.15 -7.05
N SER A 286 17.67 -8.45 -6.76
CA SER A 286 18.39 -9.08 -5.66
C SER A 286 19.90 -8.94 -5.83
N GLU A 287 20.63 -8.98 -4.72
CA GLU A 287 22.09 -8.92 -4.68
C GLU A 287 22.71 -10.13 -5.40
N GLU A 288 22.24 -11.33 -5.08
CA GLU A 288 22.77 -12.59 -5.62
C GLU A 288 22.22 -12.97 -7.00
N LYS A 289 21.28 -12.19 -7.57
CA LYS A 289 20.59 -12.50 -8.83
C LYS A 289 19.85 -13.85 -8.82
N ARG A 290 19.28 -14.21 -7.66
CA ARG A 290 18.55 -15.47 -7.43
C ARG A 290 17.05 -15.26 -7.27
N LEU A 291 16.27 -16.29 -7.52
CA LEU A 291 14.85 -16.30 -7.14
C LEU A 291 14.70 -16.20 -5.62
N PRO A 292 13.54 -15.73 -5.12
CA PRO A 292 13.27 -15.80 -3.69
C PRO A 292 13.20 -17.26 -3.23
N GLU A 293 13.70 -17.54 -2.03
CA GLU A 293 13.55 -18.86 -1.39
C GLU A 293 12.14 -19.07 -0.83
N HIS A 294 11.46 -17.97 -0.50
CA HIS A 294 10.14 -17.97 0.11
C HIS A 294 9.31 -16.78 -0.36
N VAL A 295 8.14 -17.03 -0.91
CA VAL A 295 7.12 -16.04 -1.27
C VAL A 295 6.01 -16.05 -0.21
N PHE A 296 5.83 -14.92 0.46
CA PHE A 296 4.81 -14.72 1.50
C PHE A 296 3.75 -13.74 0.98
N VAL A 297 2.51 -14.20 0.84
CA VAL A 297 1.41 -13.45 0.22
C VAL A 297 0.36 -13.08 1.27
N PHE A 298 0.08 -11.78 1.39
CA PHE A 298 -1.09 -11.27 2.11
C PHE A 298 -2.23 -11.04 1.12
N ARG A 299 -3.33 -11.77 1.28
CA ARG A 299 -4.49 -11.74 0.38
C ARG A 299 -5.70 -11.14 1.08
N SER A 300 -6.37 -10.15 0.50
CA SER A 300 -7.58 -9.53 1.10
C SER A 300 -8.74 -9.43 0.13
N GLY A 301 -9.97 -9.47 0.65
CA GLY A 301 -11.21 -9.40 -0.13
C GLY A 301 -11.76 -10.77 -0.50
N VAL A 302 -11.55 -11.77 0.37
CA VAL A 302 -11.98 -13.16 0.17
C VAL A 302 -12.85 -13.59 1.37
N SER A 303 -13.95 -14.27 1.07
CA SER A 303 -14.80 -14.91 2.07
C SER A 303 -14.36 -16.36 2.34
N GLU A 304 -14.74 -16.93 3.49
CA GLU A 304 -14.38 -18.31 3.83
C GLU A 304 -14.82 -19.34 2.77
N GLY A 305 -15.98 -19.11 2.13
CA GLY A 305 -16.50 -19.98 1.07
C GLY A 305 -15.61 -20.04 -0.19
N GLU A 306 -14.61 -19.18 -0.30
CA GLU A 306 -13.71 -19.09 -1.45
C GLU A 306 -12.31 -19.64 -1.15
N TYR A 307 -12.01 -20.02 0.09
CA TYR A 307 -10.68 -20.49 0.51
C TYR A 307 -10.16 -21.64 -0.35
N THR A 308 -11.00 -22.63 -0.64
CA THR A 308 -10.65 -23.76 -1.52
C THR A 308 -10.19 -23.29 -2.91
N LYS A 309 -10.81 -22.25 -3.46
CA LYS A 309 -10.41 -21.68 -4.75
C LYS A 309 -9.09 -20.92 -4.66
N ILE A 310 -8.85 -20.18 -3.57
CA ILE A 310 -7.55 -19.53 -3.35
C ILE A 310 -6.43 -20.57 -3.29
N ILE A 311 -6.63 -21.66 -2.54
CA ILE A 311 -5.64 -22.73 -2.42
C ILE A 311 -5.35 -23.39 -3.77
N ASN A 312 -6.40 -23.81 -4.48
CA ASN A 312 -6.27 -24.63 -5.68
C ASN A 312 -6.00 -23.83 -6.97
N GLU A 313 -6.47 -22.59 -7.07
CA GLU A 313 -6.34 -21.77 -8.27
C GLU A 313 -5.25 -20.72 -8.13
N GLU A 314 -5.35 -19.79 -7.16
CA GLU A 314 -4.31 -18.76 -6.96
C GLU A 314 -2.99 -19.40 -6.51
N GLY A 315 -3.03 -20.33 -5.56
CA GLY A 315 -1.85 -21.07 -5.10
C GLY A 315 -1.19 -21.92 -6.19
N ARG A 316 -1.96 -22.46 -7.15
CA ARG A 316 -1.40 -23.15 -8.33
C ARG A 316 -0.72 -22.16 -9.28
N GLN A 317 -1.37 -21.03 -9.58
CA GLN A 317 -0.82 -19.99 -10.45
C GLN A 317 0.51 -19.41 -9.92
N PHE A 318 0.65 -19.22 -8.61
CA PHE A 318 1.94 -18.84 -7.99
C PHE A 318 3.03 -19.87 -8.29
N ARG A 319 2.75 -21.16 -8.08
CA ARG A 319 3.74 -22.23 -8.32
C ARG A 319 4.11 -22.35 -9.79
N GLU A 320 3.15 -22.26 -10.70
CA GLU A 320 3.40 -22.22 -12.15
C GLU A 320 4.27 -21.03 -12.54
N ALA A 321 4.04 -19.86 -11.94
CA ALA A 321 4.85 -18.66 -12.16
C ALA A 321 6.29 -18.82 -11.65
N PHE A 322 6.50 -19.53 -10.54
CA PHE A 322 7.85 -19.82 -10.03
C PHE A 322 8.65 -20.69 -11.00
N ILE A 323 8.03 -21.75 -11.53
CA ILE A 323 8.64 -22.63 -12.54
C ILE A 323 8.99 -21.86 -13.81
N ALA A 324 8.08 -20.99 -14.27
CA ALA A 324 8.31 -20.16 -15.44
C ALA A 324 9.46 -19.16 -15.21
N ALA A 325 9.49 -18.48 -14.07
CA ALA A 325 10.55 -17.53 -13.70
C ALA A 325 11.93 -18.20 -13.48
N ALA A 326 11.95 -19.49 -13.16
CA ALA A 326 13.14 -20.32 -13.08
C ALA A 326 13.66 -20.78 -14.45
N ASP A 327 13.05 -20.32 -15.55
CA ASP A 327 13.40 -20.73 -16.91
C ASP A 327 13.32 -22.26 -17.09
N GLY A 328 12.33 -22.88 -16.42
CA GLY A 328 12.12 -24.34 -16.44
C GLY A 328 13.07 -25.15 -15.55
N ARG A 329 13.92 -24.49 -14.74
CA ARG A 329 14.83 -25.17 -13.79
C ARG A 329 14.10 -25.51 -12.50
N ALA A 330 14.58 -26.56 -11.82
CA ALA A 330 14.12 -26.94 -10.49
C ALA A 330 14.69 -25.98 -9.43
N GLU A 331 14.11 -24.78 -9.31
CA GLU A 331 14.27 -23.94 -8.13
C GLU A 331 13.02 -24.05 -7.26
N CYS A 332 13.19 -24.48 -6.02
CA CYS A 332 12.08 -24.65 -5.07
C CYS A 332 11.84 -23.33 -4.33
N VAL A 333 10.86 -22.57 -4.80
CA VAL A 333 10.34 -21.39 -4.10
C VAL A 333 9.18 -21.84 -3.21
N ARG A 334 9.28 -21.62 -1.90
CA ARG A 334 8.19 -21.93 -0.97
C ARG A 334 7.09 -20.89 -1.06
N LEU A 335 5.84 -21.30 -0.85
CA LEU A 335 4.69 -20.41 -0.84
C LEU A 335 3.98 -20.42 0.52
N THR A 336 3.73 -19.23 1.05
CA THR A 336 2.79 -19.00 2.14
C THR A 336 1.73 -18.00 1.70
N ILE A 337 0.43 -18.33 1.88
CA ILE A 337 -0.70 -17.42 1.60
C ILE A 337 -1.50 -17.23 2.89
N VAL A 338 -1.55 -16.00 3.36
CA VAL A 338 -2.34 -15.57 4.51
C VAL A 338 -3.47 -14.66 4.04
N VAL A 339 -4.71 -15.08 4.28
CA VAL A 339 -5.89 -14.27 4.01
C VAL A 339 -6.13 -13.31 5.18
N MET A 340 -6.20 -12.02 4.86
CA MET A 340 -6.36 -10.91 5.80
C MET A 340 -7.77 -10.33 5.66
N GLN A 341 -8.56 -10.42 6.72
CA GLN A 341 -9.95 -9.94 6.76
C GLN A 341 -10.08 -8.73 7.69
N ALA A 342 -10.01 -7.54 7.09
CA ALA A 342 -10.08 -6.27 7.80
C ALA A 342 -11.50 -5.83 8.20
N HIS A 343 -12.53 -6.42 7.58
CA HIS A 343 -13.93 -6.09 7.84
C HIS A 343 -14.60 -7.15 8.73
N SER A 344 -13.94 -7.50 9.83
CA SER A 344 -14.45 -8.47 10.79
C SER A 344 -15.37 -7.81 11.84
N ASN A 345 -16.24 -8.62 12.45
CA ASN A 345 -17.10 -8.21 13.56
C ASN A 345 -16.41 -8.35 14.92
N TYR A 346 -15.18 -8.86 14.98
CA TYR A 346 -14.42 -8.96 16.23
C TYR A 346 -14.12 -7.58 16.79
N ARG A 347 -14.23 -7.42 18.11
CA ARG A 347 -13.75 -6.25 18.84
C ARG A 347 -13.01 -6.76 20.07
N ILE A 348 -11.82 -6.22 20.31
CA ILE A 348 -10.98 -6.62 21.43
C ILE A 348 -10.86 -5.40 22.36
N TYR A 349 -11.11 -5.63 23.64
CA TYR A 349 -11.03 -4.61 24.69
C TYR A 349 -10.07 -5.11 25.77
N PRO A 350 -9.27 -4.22 26.38
CA PRO A 350 -8.60 -4.55 27.63
C PRO A 350 -9.65 -4.92 28.69
N GLU A 351 -9.34 -5.88 29.55
CA GLU A 351 -10.22 -6.26 30.68
C GLU A 351 -10.57 -5.04 31.55
N TYR A 352 -9.59 -4.16 31.75
CA TYR A 352 -9.72 -2.91 32.48
C TYR A 352 -9.38 -1.71 31.56
N PRO A 353 -10.34 -1.23 30.75
CA PRO A 353 -10.10 -0.10 29.86
C PRO A 353 -9.85 1.17 30.67
N ARG A 354 -8.80 1.91 30.33
CA ARG A 354 -8.50 3.18 31.00
C ARG A 354 -9.43 4.27 30.49
N GLN A 355 -9.81 5.20 31.37
CA GLN A 355 -10.44 6.45 30.93
C GLN A 355 -9.44 7.31 30.16
N GLY A 356 -9.92 8.06 29.16
CA GLY A 356 -9.10 8.96 28.37
C GLY A 356 -9.29 8.80 26.86
N SER A 357 -8.20 8.92 26.11
CA SER A 357 -8.23 8.90 24.65
C SER A 357 -8.54 7.51 24.08
N ALA A 358 -8.91 7.45 22.81
CA ALA A 358 -9.14 6.17 22.12
C ALA A 358 -7.91 5.24 22.21
N SER A 359 -6.69 5.77 22.15
CA SER A 359 -5.48 4.95 22.28
C SER A 359 -5.26 4.38 23.69
N GLN A 360 -5.91 4.93 24.71
CA GLN A 360 -5.86 4.43 26.09
C GLN A 360 -7.00 3.44 26.39
N GLN A 361 -8.11 3.56 25.67
CA GLN A 361 -9.29 2.70 25.80
C GLN A 361 -9.17 1.39 25.00
N ASN A 362 -8.42 1.42 23.91
CA ASN A 362 -8.19 0.24 23.06
C ASN A 362 -6.95 -0.55 23.52
N VAL A 363 -6.87 -1.79 23.05
CA VAL A 363 -5.66 -2.61 23.18
C VAL A 363 -4.46 -1.96 22.48
N PRO A 364 -3.23 -2.17 22.98
CA PRO A 364 -2.04 -1.58 22.37
C PRO A 364 -1.73 -2.19 20.99
N PRO A 365 -1.02 -1.45 20.11
CA PRO A 365 -0.46 -2.00 18.88
C PRO A 365 0.34 -3.28 19.12
N GLY A 366 0.15 -4.29 18.28
CA GLY A 366 0.80 -5.59 18.39
C GLY A 366 0.06 -6.60 19.27
N THR A 367 -1.18 -6.32 19.68
CA THR A 367 -2.03 -7.30 20.38
C THR A 367 -2.46 -8.39 19.43
N ILE A 368 -2.23 -9.66 19.79
CA ILE A 368 -2.59 -10.85 19.00
C ILE A 368 -3.33 -11.86 19.89
N ILE A 369 -4.31 -12.54 19.31
CA ILE A 369 -5.02 -13.66 19.92
C ILE A 369 -5.05 -14.80 18.90
N ASP A 370 -4.47 -15.94 19.26
CA ASP A 370 -4.34 -17.16 18.46
C ASP A 370 -4.93 -18.40 19.15
N VAL A 371 -5.53 -18.23 20.32
CA VAL A 371 -6.19 -19.27 21.13
C VAL A 371 -7.64 -18.89 21.44
N ASP A 372 -8.47 -19.91 21.70
CA ASP A 372 -9.88 -19.85 22.14
C ASP A 372 -10.92 -19.18 21.23
N VAL A 373 -10.60 -18.04 20.63
CA VAL A 373 -11.52 -17.20 19.83
C VAL A 373 -11.21 -17.24 18.32
N VAL A 374 -10.33 -18.14 17.91
CA VAL A 374 -9.96 -18.41 16.51
C VAL A 374 -10.61 -19.68 15.99
N HIS A 375 -10.54 -19.90 14.68
CA HIS A 375 -11.08 -21.11 14.06
C HIS A 375 -10.45 -22.40 14.65
N PRO A 376 -11.24 -23.42 15.05
CA PRO A 376 -10.73 -24.59 15.78
C PRO A 376 -9.84 -25.53 14.98
N THR A 377 -9.86 -25.43 13.64
CA THR A 377 -9.09 -26.32 12.75
C THR A 377 -8.22 -25.61 11.72
N GLN A 378 -8.32 -24.28 11.61
CA GLN A 378 -7.50 -23.52 10.67
C GLN A 378 -6.40 -22.81 11.45
N THR A 379 -5.22 -22.70 10.85
CA THR A 379 -4.16 -21.86 11.42
C THR A 379 -4.58 -20.40 11.26
N GLU A 380 -4.95 -19.78 12.37
CA GLU A 380 -5.56 -18.45 12.38
C GLU A 380 -5.12 -17.66 13.61
N PHE A 381 -4.97 -16.34 13.43
CA PHE A 381 -4.79 -15.39 14.52
C PHE A 381 -5.56 -14.10 14.24
N ILE A 382 -5.97 -13.41 15.31
CA ILE A 382 -6.64 -12.11 15.25
C ILE A 382 -5.71 -11.08 15.86
N PHE A 383 -5.45 -9.97 15.16
CA PHE A 383 -4.49 -8.97 15.65
C PHE A 383 -4.91 -7.52 15.45
N VAL A 384 -4.34 -6.65 16.29
CA VAL A 384 -4.45 -5.19 16.24
C VAL A 384 -3.04 -4.60 16.18
N ALA A 385 -2.53 -4.35 14.97
CA ALA A 385 -1.19 -3.77 14.79
C ALA A 385 -1.14 -2.23 14.89
N HIS A 386 -2.27 -1.53 14.75
CA HIS A 386 -2.29 -0.07 14.65
C HIS A 386 -2.64 0.62 15.97
N LYS A 387 -2.22 1.87 16.11
CA LYS A 387 -2.67 2.74 17.19
C LYS A 387 -4.05 3.32 16.86
N SER A 388 -5.05 3.06 17.70
CA SER A 388 -6.40 3.63 17.51
C SER A 388 -6.42 5.12 17.87
N VAL A 389 -6.57 5.98 16.87
CA VAL A 389 -6.65 7.44 17.05
C VAL A 389 -8.06 7.87 17.48
N MET A 390 -9.09 7.18 16.98
CA MET A 390 -10.49 7.48 17.25
C MET A 390 -11.33 6.20 17.18
N GLY A 391 -12.34 6.10 18.06
CA GLY A 391 -13.26 4.98 18.12
C GLY A 391 -12.60 3.69 18.62
N THR A 392 -13.28 2.56 18.38
CA THR A 392 -12.78 1.22 18.72
C THR A 392 -11.91 0.66 17.62
N ALA A 393 -10.80 0.02 17.99
CA ALA A 393 -9.94 -0.74 17.12
C ALA A 393 -10.75 -1.77 16.33
N ARG A 394 -10.39 -1.94 15.06
CA ARG A 394 -10.90 -3.04 14.22
C ARG A 394 -9.78 -4.08 14.07
N PRO A 395 -9.86 -5.20 14.80
CA PRO A 395 -8.93 -6.31 14.62
C PRO A 395 -9.05 -6.93 13.23
N ILE A 396 -7.92 -7.41 12.73
CA ILE A 396 -7.85 -8.17 11.49
C ILE A 396 -7.73 -9.64 11.85
N ARG A 397 -8.55 -10.45 11.19
CA ARG A 397 -8.42 -11.91 11.22
C ARG A 397 -7.48 -12.34 10.10
N ALA A 398 -6.47 -13.12 10.43
CA ALA A 398 -5.46 -13.63 9.53
C ALA A 398 -5.53 -15.17 9.51
N THR A 399 -5.88 -15.74 8.36
CA THR A 399 -6.06 -17.19 8.20
C THR A 399 -5.04 -17.71 7.20
N VAL A 400 -4.22 -18.69 7.59
CA VAL A 400 -3.20 -19.29 6.72
C VAL A 400 -3.85 -20.38 5.86
N LEU A 401 -3.84 -20.20 4.54
CA LEU A 401 -4.45 -21.13 3.60
C LEU A 401 -3.43 -22.04 2.91
N VAL A 402 -2.22 -21.52 2.69
CA VAL A 402 -1.10 -22.25 2.08
C VAL A 402 0.14 -21.97 2.93
N ASP A 403 0.89 -23.00 3.26
CA ASP A 403 2.19 -22.93 3.93
C ASP A 403 3.00 -24.17 3.52
N ASP A 404 3.86 -24.00 2.52
CA ASP A 404 4.71 -25.06 1.99
C ASP A 404 5.85 -25.41 2.97
N GLU A 405 6.19 -26.70 3.05
CA GLU A 405 7.23 -27.19 3.97
C GLU A 405 8.62 -26.56 3.72
N PRO A 406 9.41 -26.27 4.78
CA PRO A 406 9.04 -26.41 6.19
C PRO A 406 8.06 -25.32 6.63
N ARG A 407 6.97 -25.75 7.28
CA ARG A 407 5.93 -24.83 7.77
C ARG A 407 6.48 -23.76 8.70
N MET A 408 5.85 -22.60 8.67
CA MET A 408 6.16 -21.50 9.57
C MET A 408 5.59 -21.79 10.97
N SER A 409 6.31 -21.36 12.01
CA SER A 409 5.74 -21.32 13.35
C SER A 409 4.73 -20.17 13.48
N MET A 410 3.80 -20.28 14.45
CA MET A 410 2.87 -19.18 14.76
C MET A 410 3.62 -17.89 15.13
N ASP A 411 4.66 -17.98 15.96
CA ASP A 411 5.51 -16.84 16.30
C ASP A 411 6.10 -16.15 15.06
N GLU A 412 6.50 -16.93 14.05
CA GLU A 412 7.03 -16.38 12.80
C GLU A 412 5.93 -15.72 11.95
N LEU A 413 4.77 -16.36 11.81
CA LEU A 413 3.63 -15.83 11.06
C LEU A 413 3.15 -14.50 11.65
N GLU A 414 2.94 -14.49 12.96
CA GLU A 414 2.54 -13.32 13.73
C GLU A 414 3.59 -12.21 13.69
N GLY A 415 4.85 -12.58 13.94
CA GLY A 415 5.99 -11.67 13.98
C GLY A 415 6.22 -10.96 12.65
N VAL A 416 6.21 -11.71 11.54
CA VAL A 416 6.33 -11.16 10.18
C VAL A 416 5.16 -10.24 9.86
N THR A 417 3.93 -10.69 10.14
CA THR A 417 2.71 -9.93 9.85
C THR A 417 2.69 -8.60 10.61
N ASN A 418 2.97 -8.63 11.91
CA ASN A 418 3.03 -7.44 12.75
C ASN A 418 4.20 -6.53 12.38
N ALA A 419 5.40 -7.06 12.13
CA ALA A 419 6.56 -6.25 11.74
C ALA A 419 6.27 -5.44 10.46
N LEU A 420 5.69 -6.07 9.45
CA LEU A 420 5.37 -5.38 8.19
C LEU A 420 4.31 -4.27 8.33
N CYS A 421 3.54 -4.22 9.41
CA CYS A 421 2.67 -3.07 9.73
C CYS A 421 3.46 -1.80 10.11
N TYR A 422 4.76 -1.91 10.41
CA TYR A 422 5.66 -0.78 10.63
C TYR A 422 6.42 -0.36 9.36
N ALA A 423 6.32 -1.13 8.27
CA ALA A 423 7.10 -0.92 7.05
C ALA A 423 6.45 0.07 6.04
N HIS A 424 5.29 0.67 6.36
CA HIS A 424 4.61 1.56 5.42
C HIS A 424 5.29 2.94 5.34
N GLY A 425 6.15 3.10 4.34
CA GLY A 425 7.09 4.22 4.24
C GLY A 425 6.51 5.63 4.03
N ILE A 426 5.19 5.82 4.03
CA ILE A 426 4.54 7.15 3.87
C ILE A 426 4.00 7.72 5.18
N VAL A 427 4.15 6.99 6.28
CA VAL A 427 3.64 7.38 7.59
C VAL A 427 4.62 6.93 8.68
N THR A 428 4.65 7.68 9.79
CA THR A 428 5.48 7.40 10.96
C THR A 428 4.64 6.85 12.12
N SER A 429 3.78 5.88 11.82
CA SER A 429 2.86 5.21 12.75
C SER A 429 2.62 3.79 12.25
N PRO A 430 2.36 2.79 13.13
CA PRO A 430 2.03 1.47 12.65
C PRO A 430 0.64 1.50 12.02
N ILE A 431 0.48 0.80 10.92
CA ILE A 431 -0.77 0.69 10.17
C ILE A 431 -1.48 -0.63 10.47
N SER A 432 -2.76 -0.75 10.08
CA SER A 432 -3.56 -1.92 10.42
C SER A 432 -3.16 -3.16 9.61
N LEU A 433 -2.80 -2.98 8.33
CA LEU A 433 -2.42 -4.08 7.43
C LEU A 433 -0.90 -4.11 7.22
N PRO A 434 -0.31 -5.25 6.86
CA PRO A 434 1.07 -5.30 6.36
C PRO A 434 1.27 -4.31 5.21
N ALA A 435 2.43 -3.66 5.15
CA ALA A 435 2.70 -2.57 4.20
C ALA A 435 2.41 -2.93 2.74
N HIS A 436 2.75 -4.15 2.32
CA HIS A 436 2.49 -4.64 0.96
C HIS A 436 1.00 -4.71 0.66
N LEU A 437 0.20 -5.26 1.58
CA LEU A 437 -1.25 -5.34 1.42
C LEU A 437 -1.91 -3.96 1.49
N TYR A 438 -1.48 -3.09 2.41
CA TYR A 438 -2.01 -1.74 2.49
C TYR A 438 -1.76 -0.97 1.20
N ALA A 439 -0.56 -1.11 0.63
CA ALA A 439 -0.27 -0.53 -0.67
C ALA A 439 -1.18 -1.15 -1.74
N ALA A 440 -1.47 -2.46 -1.73
CA ALA A 440 -2.36 -3.08 -2.72
C ALA A 440 -3.76 -2.44 -2.70
N VAL A 441 -4.27 -2.12 -1.50
CA VAL A 441 -5.53 -1.39 -1.32
C VAL A 441 -5.48 -0.03 -2.00
N ASP A 442 -4.42 0.76 -1.78
CA ASP A 442 -4.28 2.08 -2.39
C ASP A 442 -4.09 2.00 -3.91
N LEU A 443 -3.46 0.93 -4.42
CA LEU A 443 -3.31 0.71 -5.85
C LEU A 443 -4.64 0.35 -6.50
N ALA A 444 -5.47 -0.47 -5.84
CA ALA A 444 -6.78 -0.81 -6.35
C ALA A 444 -7.71 0.41 -6.38
N LYS A 445 -7.67 1.26 -5.35
CA LYS A 445 -8.37 2.56 -5.35
C LYS A 445 -7.91 3.41 -6.54
N ARG A 446 -6.60 3.44 -6.78
CA ARG A 446 -6.02 4.16 -7.91
C ARG A 446 -6.50 3.61 -9.25
N GLY A 447 -6.46 2.30 -9.46
CA GLY A 447 -6.97 1.67 -10.68
C GLY A 447 -8.45 1.98 -10.91
N ARG A 448 -9.28 1.96 -9.86
CA ARG A 448 -10.69 2.35 -9.94
C ARG A 448 -10.86 3.82 -10.32
N ASN A 449 -10.07 4.72 -9.75
CA ASN A 449 -10.11 6.13 -10.10
C ASN A 449 -9.74 6.35 -11.56
N ASN A 450 -8.69 5.68 -12.06
CA ASN A 450 -8.28 5.79 -13.45
C ASN A 450 -9.39 5.30 -14.40
N PHE A 451 -10.01 4.15 -14.11
CA PHE A 451 -11.16 3.67 -14.86
C PHE A 451 -12.30 4.69 -14.92
N LYS A 452 -12.67 5.28 -13.77
CA LYS A 452 -13.73 6.30 -13.69
C LYS A 452 -13.37 7.57 -14.47
N THR A 453 -12.12 8.02 -14.37
CA THR A 453 -11.67 9.21 -15.11
C THR A 453 -11.74 8.96 -16.62
N GLU A 454 -11.35 7.79 -17.14
CA GLU A 454 -11.46 7.51 -18.59
C GLU A 454 -12.92 7.48 -19.06
N GLN A 455 -13.83 6.87 -18.28
CA GLN A 455 -15.24 6.86 -18.62
C GLN A 455 -15.82 8.28 -18.68
N ASN A 456 -15.53 9.12 -17.68
CA ASN A 456 -16.01 10.50 -17.65
C ASN A 456 -15.50 11.33 -18.84
N ILE A 457 -14.23 11.14 -19.24
CA ILE A 457 -13.65 11.84 -20.41
C ILE A 457 -14.40 11.46 -21.70
N ALA A 458 -14.79 10.19 -21.82
CA ALA A 458 -15.57 9.72 -22.96
C ALA A 458 -16.96 10.36 -23.00
N ASP A 459 -17.62 10.45 -21.85
CA ASP A 459 -18.95 11.03 -21.71
C ASP A 459 -18.93 12.53 -22.06
N ASP A 460 -17.92 13.29 -21.58
CA ASP A 460 -17.77 14.72 -21.85
C ASP A 460 -17.52 15.00 -23.36
N ASN A 461 -16.69 14.18 -24.01
CA ASN A 461 -16.41 14.29 -25.45
C ASN A 461 -17.57 13.77 -26.33
N GLY A 462 -18.50 13.02 -25.75
CA GLY A 462 -19.60 12.32 -26.43
C GLY A 462 -20.88 13.13 -26.64
N SER A 463 -20.88 14.44 -26.40
CA SER A 463 -22.07 15.30 -26.52
C SER A 463 -22.47 15.59 -27.99
N SER A 464 -22.84 14.53 -28.72
CA SER A 464 -23.78 14.58 -29.85
C SER A 464 -24.59 13.28 -29.96
N SER A 465 -25.87 13.37 -29.58
CA SER A 465 -26.98 12.44 -29.87
C SER A 465 -26.94 11.00 -29.32
N GLY A 466 -27.96 10.65 -28.55
CA GLY A 466 -28.44 9.28 -28.35
C GLY A 466 -28.12 8.67 -26.99
N SER A 467 -29.15 8.49 -26.17
CA SER A 467 -29.15 7.69 -24.95
C SER A 467 -28.97 6.21 -25.30
N ASP A 468 -27.72 5.72 -25.35
CA ASP A 468 -27.39 4.30 -25.20
C ASP A 468 -25.87 4.15 -24.95
N GLY A 469 -25.50 3.85 -23.70
CA GLY A 469 -24.25 3.19 -23.29
C GLY A 469 -22.90 3.56 -23.94
N ARG A 470 -22.51 4.84 -24.00
CA ARG A 470 -21.20 5.25 -24.56
C ARG A 470 -20.21 5.79 -23.52
N GLY A 471 -19.54 4.88 -22.81
CA GLY A 471 -18.24 5.17 -22.19
C GLY A 471 -17.09 4.64 -23.08
N HIS A 472 -15.85 5.15 -22.93
CA HIS A 472 -14.68 4.68 -23.71
C HIS A 472 -14.47 3.16 -23.61
N PHE A 473 -14.80 2.61 -22.45
CA PHE A 473 -14.79 1.18 -22.20
C PHE A 473 -16.21 0.60 -22.24
N THR A 474 -16.75 0.28 -23.41
CA THR A 474 -17.99 -0.48 -23.55
C THR A 474 -17.68 -1.97 -23.69
N ASN A 475 -18.20 -2.78 -22.76
CA ASN A 475 -18.01 -4.24 -22.80
C ASN A 475 -18.77 -4.83 -23.99
N ASP A 476 -18.03 -5.27 -25.00
CA ASP A 476 -18.52 -5.88 -26.24
C ASP A 476 -18.72 -7.40 -26.13
N GLY A 477 -18.46 -7.97 -24.95
CA GLY A 477 -18.50 -9.42 -24.71
C GLY A 477 -17.26 -10.17 -25.25
N SER A 478 -16.27 -9.46 -25.79
CA SER A 478 -15.01 -10.05 -26.23
C SER A 478 -14.20 -10.56 -25.05
N VAL A 479 -13.52 -11.71 -25.25
CA VAL A 479 -12.57 -12.27 -24.29
C VAL A 479 -11.38 -11.34 -24.03
N ASP A 480 -11.08 -10.44 -24.98
CA ASP A 480 -9.95 -9.51 -24.91
C ASP A 480 -10.31 -8.16 -24.27
N TYR A 481 -11.59 -7.91 -23.96
CA TYR A 481 -12.06 -6.62 -23.44
C TYR A 481 -11.32 -6.18 -22.16
N PHE A 482 -11.31 -7.02 -21.12
CA PHE A 482 -10.62 -6.70 -19.87
C PHE A 482 -9.08 -6.69 -20.01
N PRO A 483 -8.45 -7.62 -20.76
CA PRO A 483 -7.03 -7.50 -21.12
C PRO A 483 -6.65 -6.18 -21.80
N MET A 484 -7.41 -5.74 -22.81
CA MET A 484 -7.14 -4.49 -23.52
C MET A 484 -7.29 -3.27 -22.60
N MET A 485 -8.38 -3.21 -21.82
CA MET A 485 -8.58 -2.17 -20.81
C MET A 485 -7.43 -2.13 -19.80
N SER A 486 -6.97 -3.29 -19.35
CA SER A 486 -5.85 -3.41 -18.42
C SER A 486 -4.55 -2.90 -19.01
N ALA A 487 -4.27 -3.21 -20.28
CA ALA A 487 -3.08 -2.75 -20.98
C ALA A 487 -3.07 -1.23 -21.17
N GLU A 488 -4.22 -0.63 -21.50
CA GLU A 488 -4.36 0.82 -21.66
C GLU A 488 -4.16 1.56 -20.33
N LEU A 489 -4.74 1.03 -19.26
CA LEU A 489 -4.66 1.60 -17.91
C LEU A 489 -3.41 1.19 -17.13
N ALA A 490 -2.49 0.42 -17.71
CA ALA A 490 -1.31 -0.06 -17.02
C ALA A 490 -0.35 1.09 -16.68
N ASN A 491 0.23 1.06 -15.47
CA ASN A 491 1.24 2.04 -15.08
C ASN A 491 2.54 1.84 -15.88
N LYS A 492 2.98 2.90 -16.56
CA LYS A 492 4.19 2.93 -17.41
C LYS A 492 5.43 3.50 -16.70
N LEU A 493 5.30 3.92 -15.43
CA LEU A 493 6.41 4.46 -14.67
C LEU A 493 7.47 3.40 -14.34
N LYS A 494 8.74 3.83 -14.31
CA LYS A 494 9.89 2.99 -13.95
C LYS A 494 9.74 2.43 -12.53
N TYR A 495 9.46 3.31 -11.57
CA TYR A 495 9.21 2.95 -10.19
C TYR A 495 7.70 2.92 -10.00
N LYS A 496 7.14 1.71 -9.98
CA LYS A 496 5.70 1.51 -9.85
C LYS A 496 5.29 1.57 -8.39
N PHE A 497 5.58 2.66 -7.70
CA PHE A 497 5.08 2.93 -6.36
C PHE A 497 3.95 3.97 -6.42
N TRP A 498 3.00 3.92 -5.49
CA TRP A 498 1.86 4.83 -5.40
C TRP A 498 1.56 5.18 -3.94
N ALA A 499 1.19 6.44 -3.70
CA ALA A 499 0.75 6.98 -2.41
C ALA A 499 0.15 8.38 -2.53
#